data_AF-A0A3A9BJ07-F1
#
_entry.id   AF-A0A3A9BJ07-F1
#
_cell.length_a   1.000
_cell.length_b   1.000
_cell.length_c   1.000
_cell.angle_alpha   90.00
_cell.angle_beta   90.00
_cell.angle_gamma   90.00
#
_symmetry.space_group_name_H-M   'P 1'
#
loop_
_entity.id
_entity.type
_entity.pdbx_description
1 polymer ?
#
loop_
_entity_poly.entity_id
_entity_poly.type
_entity_poly.pdbx_seq_one_letter_code
_entity_poly.pdbx_strand_id
1 'polypeptide(L)'
;MCKERDVINQYLAFTKIYNEQVKLHGSTRKAVLETIRICKAQNVLGEHLSGREKEVVDIMMTLFNEEYILKTYVESKEKEASEKTKIGLAQKLYKKGNSVGDIADILDSSVKEVEQWLGLVRA
;
A
#
# COMPACT_ATOMS: atom_id res chain seq x y z
N MET A 1 -23.16 -8.03 -39.78
CA MET A 1 -23.06 -6.88 -38.85
C MET A 1 -22.10 -7.30 -37.76
N CYS A 2 -20.81 -6.97 -37.91
CA CYS A 2 -19.76 -7.60 -37.11
C CYS A 2 -19.25 -6.64 -36.03
N LYS A 3 -19.20 -7.17 -34.80
CA LYS A 3 -18.38 -6.73 -33.66
C LYS A 3 -18.98 -5.66 -32.74
N GLU A 4 -20.06 -6.01 -32.04
CA GLU A 4 -19.94 -5.97 -30.58
C GLU A 4 -18.72 -6.82 -30.22
N ARG A 5 -17.53 -6.23 -30.18
CA ARG A 5 -16.38 -6.89 -29.55
C ARG A 5 -16.79 -7.00 -28.09
N ASP A 6 -17.18 -8.20 -27.67
CA ASP A 6 -17.67 -8.49 -26.32
C ASP A 6 -16.92 -7.66 -25.26
N VAL A 7 -17.67 -6.79 -24.58
CA VAL A 7 -17.14 -5.87 -23.56
C VAL A 7 -16.37 -6.61 -22.47
N ILE A 8 -16.77 -7.86 -22.18
CA ILE A 8 -16.08 -8.73 -21.23
C ILE A 8 -14.69 -9.08 -21.74
N ASN A 9 -14.56 -9.46 -23.01
CA ASN A 9 -13.27 -9.74 -23.63
C ASN A 9 -12.36 -8.49 -23.68
N GLN A 10 -12.92 -7.31 -23.92
CA GLN A 10 -12.16 -6.05 -23.87
C GLN A 10 -11.69 -5.73 -22.44
N TYR A 11 -12.54 -5.97 -21.44
CA TYR A 11 -12.17 -5.82 -20.03
C TYR A 11 -11.07 -6.80 -19.60
N LEU A 12 -11.16 -8.07 -20.02
CA LEU A 12 -10.11 -9.07 -19.77
C LEU A 12 -8.77 -8.65 -20.40
N ALA A 13 -8.80 -8.14 -21.63
CA ALA A 13 -7.62 -7.60 -22.30
C ALA A 13 -7.03 -6.40 -21.55
N PHE A 14 -7.86 -5.45 -21.14
CA PHE A 14 -7.45 -4.32 -20.32
C PHE A 14 -6.79 -4.78 -19.01
N THR A 15 -7.44 -5.70 -18.28
CA THR A 15 -6.94 -6.21 -17.00
C THR A 15 -5.59 -6.91 -17.16
N LYS A 16 -5.42 -7.69 -18.23
CA LYS A 16 -4.15 -8.33 -18.55
C LYS A 16 -3.05 -7.30 -18.82
N ILE A 17 -3.31 -6.32 -19.68
CA ILE A 17 -2.37 -5.24 -20.01
C ILE A 17 -2.01 -4.45 -18.74
N TYR A 18 -2.99 -4.11 -17.91
CA TYR A 18 -2.79 -3.41 -16.65
C TYR A 18 -1.86 -4.19 -15.71
N ASN A 19 -2.13 -5.48 -15.50
CA ASN A 19 -1.29 -6.33 -14.66
C ASN A 19 0.15 -6.45 -15.18
N GLU A 20 0.34 -6.50 -16.50
CA GLU A 20 1.68 -6.46 -17.11
C GLU A 20 2.39 -5.12 -16.83
N GLN A 21 1.68 -3.99 -16.93
CA GLN A 21 2.27 -2.68 -16.62
C GLN A 21 2.57 -2.51 -15.12
N VAL A 22 1.72 -3.02 -14.22
CA VAL A 22 1.99 -3.03 -12.77
C VAL A 22 3.21 -3.87 -12.44
N LYS A 23 3.43 -5.01 -13.09
CA LYS A 23 4.66 -5.81 -12.91
C LYS A 23 5.92 -5.05 -13.32
N LEU A 24 5.84 -4.20 -14.36
CA LEU A 24 6.98 -3.43 -14.88
C LEU A 24 7.23 -2.12 -14.14
N HIS A 25 6.18 -1.48 -13.63
CA HIS A 25 6.24 -0.10 -13.15
C HIS A 25 5.67 0.08 -11.74
N GLY A 26 5.26 -1.00 -11.08
CA GLY A 26 4.52 -0.96 -9.81
C GLY A 26 3.13 -0.34 -9.96
N SER A 27 2.43 -0.18 -8.85
CA SER A 27 1.15 0.55 -8.78
C SER A 27 1.38 2.05 -8.88
N THR A 28 1.78 2.53 -10.07
CA THR A 28 2.17 3.92 -10.31
C THR A 28 1.36 4.57 -11.43
N ARG A 29 1.35 5.91 -11.46
CA ARG A 29 0.76 6.70 -12.55
C ARG A 29 1.30 6.30 -13.92
N LYS A 30 2.59 5.92 -13.98
CA LYS A 30 3.24 5.45 -15.21
C LYS A 30 2.61 4.16 -15.72
N ALA A 31 2.31 3.21 -14.83
CA ALA A 31 1.63 1.97 -15.21
C ALA A 31 0.26 2.25 -15.86
N VAL A 32 -0.55 3.12 -15.25
CA VAL A 32 -1.87 3.51 -15.76
C VAL A 32 -1.79 4.19 -17.13
N LEU A 33 -0.88 5.15 -17.30
CA LEU A 33 -0.69 5.86 -18.57
C LEU A 33 -0.27 4.92 -19.70
N GLU A 34 0.67 4.00 -19.44
CA GLU A 34 1.08 3.00 -20.43
C GLU A 34 -0.04 2.01 -20.75
N THR A 35 -0.82 1.58 -19.76
CA THR A 35 -2.01 0.73 -19.99
C THR A 35 -2.98 1.40 -20.95
N ILE A 36 -3.32 2.68 -20.72
CA ILE A 36 -4.26 3.43 -21.57
C ILE A 36 -3.67 3.61 -22.98
N ARG A 37 -2.37 3.94 -23.08
CA ARG A 37 -1.69 4.07 -24.38
C ARG A 37 -1.77 2.78 -25.19
N ILE A 38 -1.49 1.64 -24.58
CA ILE A 38 -1.55 0.31 -25.23
C ILE A 38 -2.99 -0.03 -25.61
N CYS A 39 -3.95 0.18 -24.72
CA CYS A 39 -5.37 -0.11 -24.99
C CYS A 39 -5.88 0.72 -26.18
N LYS A 40 -5.50 2.00 -26.28
CA LYS A 40 -5.81 2.83 -27.46
C LYS A 40 -5.20 2.29 -28.74
N ALA A 41 -3.92 1.92 -28.71
CA ALA A 41 -3.23 1.36 -29.88
C ALA A 41 -3.87 0.05 -30.37
N GLN A 42 -4.41 -0.76 -29.46
CA GLN A 42 -5.05 -2.05 -29.76
C GLN A 42 -6.57 -1.94 -29.92
N ASN A 43 -7.14 -0.74 -29.78
CA ASN A 43 -8.59 -0.49 -29.76
C ASN A 43 -9.33 -1.38 -28.73
N VAL A 44 -8.73 -1.57 -27.56
CA VAL A 44 -9.31 -2.19 -26.38
C VAL A 44 -10.03 -1.11 -25.58
N LEU A 45 -11.31 -1.33 -25.26
CA LEU A 45 -12.19 -0.35 -24.63
C LEU A 45 -12.24 0.99 -25.38
N GLY A 46 -12.05 0.96 -26.71
CA GLY A 46 -11.89 2.17 -27.53
C GLY A 46 -13.01 3.19 -27.35
N GLU A 47 -14.27 2.72 -27.37
CA GLU A 47 -15.46 3.56 -27.15
C GLU A 47 -15.50 4.20 -25.74
N HIS A 48 -14.89 3.55 -24.75
CA HIS A 48 -14.90 3.98 -23.35
C HIS A 48 -13.70 4.85 -22.99
N LEU A 49 -12.59 4.74 -23.74
CA LEU A 49 -11.39 5.53 -23.56
C LEU A 49 -11.37 6.78 -24.45
N SER A 50 -12.08 6.77 -25.58
CA SER A 50 -12.10 7.88 -26.54
C SER A 50 -12.59 9.18 -25.88
N GLY A 51 -11.68 10.12 -25.67
CA GLY A 51 -11.98 11.45 -25.12
C GLY A 51 -12.19 11.47 -23.60
N ARG A 52 -12.01 10.34 -22.90
CA ARG A 52 -12.17 10.22 -21.43
C ARG A 52 -10.90 9.78 -20.73
N GLU A 53 -9.75 9.83 -21.41
CA GLU A 53 -8.49 9.31 -20.86
C GLU A 53 -8.11 10.00 -19.56
N LYS A 54 -8.30 11.32 -19.50
CA LYS A 54 -8.02 12.11 -18.30
C LYS A 54 -8.88 11.67 -17.11
N GLU A 55 -10.18 11.47 -17.33
CA GLU A 55 -11.12 11.01 -16.30
C GLU A 55 -10.75 9.61 -15.79
N VAL A 56 -10.40 8.69 -16.69
CA VAL A 56 -9.98 7.33 -16.33
C VAL A 56 -8.68 7.35 -15.51
N VAL A 57 -7.69 8.15 -15.92
CA VAL A 57 -6.46 8.32 -15.13
C VAL A 57 -6.78 8.90 -13.75
N ASP A 58 -7.59 9.95 -13.67
CA ASP A 58 -7.90 10.63 -12.42
C ASP A 58 -8.65 9.72 -11.44
N ILE A 59 -9.64 8.94 -11.92
CA ILE A 59 -10.36 7.95 -11.10
C ILE A 59 -9.42 6.84 -10.62
N MET A 60 -8.63 6.24 -11.53
CA MET A 60 -7.70 5.17 -11.14
C MET A 60 -6.67 5.68 -10.13
N MET A 61 -6.14 6.88 -10.32
CA MET A 61 -5.20 7.50 -9.36
C MET A 61 -5.87 7.83 -8.02
N THR A 62 -7.13 8.23 -8.01
CA THR A 62 -7.88 8.50 -6.77
C THR A 62 -8.10 7.21 -5.98
N LEU A 63 -8.53 6.14 -6.64
CA LEU A 63 -8.71 4.83 -6.02
C LEU A 63 -7.38 4.27 -5.47
N PHE A 64 -6.27 4.45 -6.20
CA PHE A 64 -4.95 4.08 -5.67
C PHE A 64 -4.53 4.89 -4.45
N ASN A 65 -4.82 6.19 -4.43
CA ASN A 65 -4.51 7.03 -3.28
C ASN A 65 -5.35 6.62 -2.07
N GLU A 66 -6.65 6.38 -2.24
CA GLU A 66 -7.53 5.97 -1.13
C GLU A 66 -7.15 4.58 -0.58
N GLU A 67 -6.90 3.58 -1.44
CA GLU A 67 -6.47 2.24 -1.01
C GLU A 67 -5.09 2.28 -0.34
N TYR A 68 -4.14 3.03 -0.90
CA TYR A 68 -2.81 3.22 -0.30
C TYR A 68 -2.89 3.93 1.05
N ILE A 69 -3.67 5.02 1.15
CA ILE A 69 -3.89 5.75 2.41
C ILE A 69 -4.54 4.83 3.45
N LEU A 70 -5.56 4.05 3.09
CA LEU A 70 -6.20 3.09 3.99
C LEU A 70 -5.24 2.00 4.44
N LYS A 71 -4.47 1.43 3.51
CA LYS A 71 -3.47 0.39 3.82
C LYS A 71 -2.41 0.93 4.78
N THR A 72 -1.81 2.07 4.47
CA THR A 72 -0.82 2.72 5.35
C THR A 72 -1.44 3.14 6.69
N TYR A 73 -2.69 3.59 6.71
CA TYR A 73 -3.40 3.90 7.95
C TYR A 73 -3.61 2.66 8.82
N VAL A 74 -4.09 1.55 8.24
CA VAL A 74 -4.25 0.27 8.96
C VAL A 74 -2.91 -0.24 9.48
N GLU A 75 -1.87 -0.29 8.63
CA GLU A 75 -0.51 -0.69 9.03
C GLU A 75 0.04 0.20 10.16
N SER A 76 -0.22 1.51 10.10
CA SER A 76 0.17 2.44 11.17
C SER A 76 -0.57 2.16 12.48
N LYS A 77 -1.86 1.82 12.42
CA LYS A 77 -2.68 1.51 13.61
C LYS A 77 -2.27 0.19 14.25
N GLU A 78 -1.96 -0.82 13.45
CA GLU A 78 -1.43 -2.09 13.95
C GLU A 78 -0.06 -1.91 14.60
N LYS A 79 0.82 -1.12 13.98
CA LYS A 79 2.13 -0.77 14.55
C LYS A 79 1.98 -0.01 15.87
N GLU A 80 1.13 1.02 15.92
CA GLU A 80 0.84 1.78 17.15
C GLU A 80 0.29 0.88 18.28
N ALA A 81 -0.59 -0.08 17.94
CA ALA A 81 -1.17 -1.01 18.92
C ALA A 81 -0.14 -2.00 19.46
N SER A 82 0.69 -2.55 18.57
CA SER A 82 1.82 -3.41 18.94
C SER A 82 2.80 -2.68 19.85
N GLU A 83 3.18 -1.45 19.48
CA GLU A 83 4.13 -0.63 20.24
C GLU A 83 3.59 -0.25 21.62
N LYS A 84 2.32 0.15 21.74
CA LYS A 84 1.67 0.39 23.05
C LYS A 84 1.69 -0.84 23.96
N THR A 85 1.51 -2.03 23.38
CA THR A 85 1.59 -3.29 24.12
C THR A 85 3.00 -3.55 24.62
N LYS A 86 4.01 -3.37 23.76
CA LYS A 86 5.42 -3.49 24.13
C LYS A 86 5.83 -2.48 25.21
N ILE A 87 5.40 -1.22 25.10
CA ILE A 87 5.63 -0.19 26.13
C ILE A 87 5.07 -0.62 27.49
N GLY A 88 3.81 -1.07 27.53
CA GLY A 88 3.18 -1.50 28.78
C GLY A 88 3.85 -2.72 29.41
N LEU A 89 4.34 -3.65 28.58
CA LEU A 89 5.08 -4.83 29.05
C LEU A 89 6.49 -4.47 29.52
N ALA A 90 7.20 -3.61 28.79
CA ALA A 90 8.51 -3.08 29.19
C ALA A 90 8.44 -2.40 30.56
N GLN A 91 7.44 -1.53 30.78
CA GLN A 91 7.22 -0.88 32.08
C GLN A 91 6.94 -1.88 33.21
N LYS A 92 6.16 -2.94 32.95
CA LYS A 92 5.88 -3.99 33.94
C LYS A 92 7.13 -4.81 34.26
N LEU A 93 7.91 -5.20 33.25
CA LEU A 93 9.14 -5.98 33.42
C LEU A 93 10.22 -5.17 34.15
N TYR A 94 10.35 -3.89 33.81
CA TYR A 94 11.27 -2.97 34.49
C TYR A 94 10.90 -2.80 35.97
N LYS A 95 9.61 -2.62 36.30
CA LYS A 95 9.13 -2.59 37.69
C LYS A 95 9.37 -3.88 38.46
N LYS A 96 9.49 -5.02 37.77
CA LYS A 96 9.85 -6.33 38.35
C LYS A 96 11.36 -6.52 38.52
N GLY A 97 12.18 -5.54 38.14
CA GLY A 97 13.64 -5.55 38.34
C GLY A 97 14.44 -6.15 37.17
N ASN A 98 13.83 -6.36 36.00
CA ASN A 98 14.57 -6.83 34.82
C ASN A 98 15.44 -5.70 34.25
N SER A 99 16.61 -6.03 33.70
CA SER A 99 17.49 -5.05 33.06
C SER A 99 16.93 -4.59 31.71
N VAL A 100 17.33 -3.41 31.25
CA VAL A 100 16.91 -2.88 29.93
C VAL A 100 17.32 -3.81 28.80
N GLY A 101 18.50 -4.44 28.91
CA GLY A 101 18.98 -5.44 27.94
C GLY A 101 18.09 -6.68 27.88
N ASP A 102 17.76 -7.27 29.03
CA ASP A 102 16.89 -8.44 29.09
C ASP A 102 15.48 -8.13 28.55
N ILE A 103 14.99 -6.91 28.82
CA ILE A 103 13.69 -6.47 28.31
C ILE A 103 13.73 -6.29 26.79
N ALA A 104 14.82 -5.75 26.24
CA ALA A 104 15.03 -5.61 24.81
C ALA A 104 15.00 -6.97 24.10
N ASP A 105 15.70 -7.96 24.67
CA ASP A 105 15.72 -9.33 24.16
C ASP A 105 14.34 -10.01 24.28
N ILE A 106 13.64 -9.88 25.42
CA ILE A 106 12.30 -10.46 25.64
C ILE A 106 11.26 -9.89 24.66
N LEU A 107 11.35 -8.60 24.35
CA LEU A 107 10.40 -7.90 23.50
C LEU A 107 10.79 -7.88 22.02
N ASP A 108 11.91 -8.52 21.67
CA ASP A 108 12.51 -8.50 20.33
C ASP A 108 12.58 -7.05 19.81
N SER A 109 13.32 -6.21 20.54
CA SER A 109 13.43 -4.77 20.30
C SER A 109 14.82 -4.29 20.69
N SER A 110 15.22 -3.11 20.25
CA SER A 110 16.52 -2.57 20.59
C SER A 110 16.54 -1.97 22.01
N VAL A 111 17.71 -2.00 22.65
CA VAL A 111 17.93 -1.34 23.96
C VAL A 111 17.48 0.12 23.91
N LYS A 112 17.81 0.83 22.83
CA LYS A 112 17.43 2.23 22.62
C LYS A 112 15.90 2.44 22.59
N GLU A 113 15.16 1.56 21.93
CA GLU A 113 13.68 1.62 21.91
C GLU A 113 13.11 1.39 23.30
N VAL A 114 13.64 0.41 24.05
CA VAL A 114 13.22 0.14 25.43
C VAL A 114 13.55 1.32 26.36
N GLU A 115 14.73 1.92 26.24
CA GLU A 115 15.10 3.13 26.99
C GLU A 115 14.13 4.28 26.68
N GLN A 116 13.75 4.47 25.42
CA GLN A 116 12.79 5.48 25.01
C GLN A 116 11.40 5.20 25.58
N TRP A 117 10.92 3.95 25.55
CA TRP A 117 9.64 3.55 26.15
C TRP A 117 9.58 3.72 27.67
N LEU A 118 10.72 3.56 28.34
CA LEU A 118 10.88 3.74 29.78
C LEU A 118 11.18 5.20 30.17
N GLY A 119 11.37 6.11 29.19
CA GLY A 119 11.72 7.51 29.44
C GLY A 119 13.12 7.72 30.00
N LEU A 120 14.04 6.79 29.72
CA LEU A 120 15.43 6.82 30.20
C LEU A 120 16.36 7.61 29.27
N VAL A 121 15.95 7.84 28.02
CA VAL A 121 16.68 8.72 27.07
C VAL A 121 16.19 10.16 27.25
N ARG A 122 17.11 11.10 27.53
CA ARG A 122 16.82 12.54 27.42
C ARG A 122 16.82 12.96 25.95
N ALA A 123 15.84 13.77 25.56
CA ALA A 123 15.79 14.46 24.27
C ALA A 123 17.06 15.28 24.02
#